data_AF-A0A0B1SIA1-F1
#
_entry.id   AF-A0A0B1SIA1-F1
#
_cell.length_a   1.000
_cell.length_b   1.000
_cell.length_c   1.000
_cell.angle_alpha   90.00
_cell.angle_beta   90.00
_cell.angle_gamma   90.00
#
_symmetry.space_group_name_H-M   'P 1'
#
loop_
_entity.id
_entity.type
_entity.pdbx_description
1 polymer ?
#
loop_
_entity_poly.entity_id
_entity_poly.type
_entity_poly.pdbx_seq_one_letter_code
_entity_poly.pdbx_strand_id
1 'polypeptide(L)'
;MPLSEDERAAIERVRTAAGGTDHPYCKHEYNVHRWITAYGGDEEEAAKVLKRHLNIRDIMSLTDLPNSNSEEIDEEAEKYAPLTILGRNRVDDNKVRVKEDRPNCG
;
A
#
# COMPACT_ATOMS: atom_id res chain seq x y z
N MET A 1 -2.62 -0.72 -17.70
CA MET A 1 -3.88 -0.77 -18.46
C MET A 1 -4.79 0.30 -17.91
N PRO A 2 -5.53 1.02 -18.76
CA PRO A 2 -6.57 1.93 -18.30
C PRO A 2 -7.72 1.14 -17.64
N LEU A 3 -8.33 1.70 -16.60
CA LEU A 3 -9.53 1.15 -15.96
C LEU A 3 -10.74 1.32 -16.88
N SER A 4 -11.51 0.26 -17.05
CA SER A 4 -12.83 0.24 -17.68
C SER A 4 -13.86 1.02 -16.84
N GLU A 5 -15.01 1.32 -17.44
CA GLU A 5 -16.11 2.01 -16.76
C GLU A 5 -16.66 1.17 -15.59
N ASP A 6 -16.78 -0.15 -15.77
CA ASP A 6 -17.23 -1.07 -14.72
C ASP A 6 -16.26 -1.12 -13.54
N GLU A 7 -14.95 -1.13 -13.81
CA GLU A 7 -13.92 -1.08 -12.77
C GLU A 7 -13.98 0.25 -12.00
N ARG A 8 -14.17 1.39 -12.68
CA ARG A 8 -14.35 2.69 -12.01
C ARG A 8 -15.60 2.70 -11.15
N ALA A 9 -16.71 2.15 -11.64
CA ALA A 9 -17.94 2.07 -10.87
C ALA A 9 -17.79 1.18 -9.62
N ALA A 10 -17.11 0.03 -9.74
CA ALA A 10 -16.80 -0.83 -8.59
C ALA A 10 -15.89 -0.13 -7.57
N ILE A 11 -14.88 0.61 -8.05
CA ILE A 11 -14.01 1.43 -7.20
C ILE A 11 -14.81 2.45 -6.38
N GLU A 12 -15.75 3.18 -6.99
CA GLU A 12 -16.56 4.15 -6.25
C GLU A 12 -17.49 3.50 -5.21
N ARG A 13 -18.08 2.34 -5.53
CA ARG A 13 -18.90 1.59 -4.57
C ARG A 13 -18.08 1.14 -3.37
N VAL A 14 -16.92 0.52 -3.62
CA VAL A 14 -16.01 0.04 -2.56
C VAL A 14 -15.43 1.19 -1.75
N ARG A 15 -15.02 2.29 -2.40
CA ARG A 15 -14.55 3.50 -1.73
C ARG A 15 -15.60 4.05 -0.77
N THR A 16 -16.84 4.17 -1.23
CA THR A 16 -17.96 4.66 -0.43
C THR A 16 -18.26 3.73 0.74
N ALA A 17 -18.39 2.42 0.47
CA ALA A 17 -18.70 1.41 1.48
C ALA A 17 -17.64 1.32 2.59
N ALA A 18 -16.37 1.56 2.24
CA ALA A 18 -15.27 1.60 3.20
C ALA A 18 -15.19 2.91 4.00
N GLY A 19 -16.00 3.92 3.69
CA GLY A 19 -15.90 5.26 4.27
C GLY A 19 -14.69 6.05 3.78
N GLY A 20 -14.16 5.73 2.60
CA GLY A 20 -12.91 6.26 2.07
C GLY A 20 -13.06 7.49 1.17
N THR A 21 -14.26 8.06 1.00
CA THR A 21 -14.53 9.14 0.03
C THR A 21 -13.57 10.32 0.16
N ASP A 22 -13.31 10.76 1.39
CA ASP A 22 -12.43 11.91 1.67
C ASP A 22 -11.02 11.49 2.13
N HIS A 23 -10.75 10.18 2.22
CA HIS A 23 -9.49 9.69 2.76
C HIS A 23 -8.35 9.84 1.74
N PRO A 24 -7.19 10.46 2.09
CA PRO A 24 -6.09 10.73 1.15
C PRO A 24 -5.59 9.50 0.37
N TYR A 25 -5.49 8.34 1.04
CA TYR A 25 -5.13 7.06 0.41
C TYR A 25 -6.07 6.66 -0.75
N CYS A 26 -7.36 6.95 -0.64
CA CYS A 26 -8.38 6.55 -1.60
C CYS A 26 -8.52 7.50 -2.80
N LYS A 27 -7.81 8.64 -2.81
CA LYS A 27 -7.79 9.60 -3.93
C LYS A 27 -7.29 8.97 -5.23
N HIS A 28 -6.38 8.00 -5.13
CA HIS A 28 -5.89 7.27 -6.29
C HIS A 28 -6.73 6.00 -6.51
N GLU A 29 -7.39 5.91 -7.67
CA GLU A 29 -8.29 4.79 -8.04
C GLU A 29 -7.62 3.42 -7.88
N TYR A 30 -6.33 3.31 -8.27
CA TYR A 30 -5.58 2.05 -8.16
C TYR A 30 -5.35 1.57 -6.72
N ASN A 31 -5.40 2.46 -5.72
CA ASN A 31 -5.30 2.08 -4.30
C ASN A 31 -6.55 1.38 -3.79
N VAL A 32 -7.71 1.66 -4.37
CA VAL A 32 -8.96 0.94 -4.09
C VAL A 32 -9.01 -0.33 -4.95
N HIS A 33 -8.66 -0.21 -6.24
CA HIS A 33 -8.67 -1.31 -7.20
C HIS A 33 -7.87 -2.53 -6.72
N ARG A 34 -6.69 -2.33 -6.10
CA ARG A 34 -5.87 -3.44 -5.58
C ARG A 34 -6.60 -4.32 -4.58
N TRP A 35 -7.54 -3.77 -3.80
CA TRP A 35 -8.33 -4.53 -2.84
C TRP A 35 -9.38 -5.36 -3.56
N ILE A 36 -10.09 -4.75 -4.53
CA ILE A 36 -11.06 -5.44 -5.38
C ILE A 36 -10.39 -6.62 -6.09
N THR A 37 -9.21 -6.41 -6.69
CA THR A 37 -8.45 -7.48 -7.35
C THR A 37 -8.01 -8.57 -6.36
N ALA A 38 -7.51 -8.19 -5.17
CA ALA A 38 -7.03 -9.14 -4.17
C ALA A 38 -8.14 -10.07 -3.65
N TYR A 39 -9.38 -9.59 -3.62
CA TYR A 39 -10.56 -10.33 -3.20
C TYR A 39 -11.40 -10.83 -4.38
N GLY A 40 -10.81 -10.96 -5.57
CA GLY A 40 -11.46 -11.63 -6.71
C GLY A 40 -12.71 -10.94 -7.23
N GLY A 41 -12.84 -9.63 -7.02
CA GLY A 41 -14.03 -8.86 -7.38
C GLY A 41 -15.14 -8.84 -6.31
N ASP A 42 -14.93 -9.48 -5.16
CA ASP A 42 -15.86 -9.37 -4.02
C ASP A 42 -15.78 -7.96 -3.41
N GLU A 43 -16.72 -7.10 -3.80
CA GLU A 43 -16.79 -5.71 -3.37
C GLU A 43 -17.07 -5.56 -1.86
N GLU A 44 -17.83 -6.49 -1.27
CA GLU A 44 -18.18 -6.43 0.15
C GLU A 44 -16.95 -6.74 1.02
N GLU A 45 -16.26 -7.85 0.74
CA GLU A 45 -15.05 -8.21 1.47
C GLU A 45 -13.92 -7.21 1.19
N ALA A 46 -13.79 -6.72 -0.05
CA ALA A 46 -12.84 -5.66 -0.39
C ALA A 46 -13.10 -4.38 0.42
N ALA A 47 -14.36 -3.94 0.56
CA ALA A 47 -14.71 -2.75 1.33
C ALA A 47 -14.41 -2.93 2.83
N LYS A 48 -14.73 -4.09 3.40
CA LYS A 48 -14.45 -4.41 4.81
C LYS A 48 -12.96 -4.40 5.12
N VAL A 49 -12.14 -5.00 4.25
CA VAL A 49 -10.69 -5.03 4.44
C VAL A 49 -10.06 -3.67 4.17
N LEU A 50 -10.54 -2.93 3.16
CA LEU A 50 -10.13 -1.54 2.93
C LEU A 50 -10.42 -0.67 4.16
N LYS A 51 -11.62 -0.77 4.73
CA LYS A 51 -11.98 -0.01 5.96
C LYS A 51 -11.01 -0.30 7.11
N ARG A 52 -10.68 -1.58 7.34
CA ARG A 52 -9.67 -1.96 8.34
C ARG A 52 -8.31 -1.34 8.03
N HIS A 53 -7.90 -1.34 6.77
CA HIS A 53 -6.65 -0.72 6.34
C HIS A 53 -6.63 0.79 6.59
N LEU A 54 -7.71 1.52 6.26
CA LEU A 54 -7.81 2.96 6.53
C LEU A 54 -7.67 3.26 8.03
N ASN A 55 -8.36 2.51 8.89
CA ASN A 55 -8.22 2.66 10.34
C ASN A 55 -6.78 2.44 10.82
N ILE A 56 -6.06 1.45 10.28
CA ILE A 56 -4.65 1.21 10.63
C ILE A 56 -3.78 2.39 10.19
N ARG A 57 -4.01 2.94 9.00
CA ARG A 57 -3.27 4.10 8.50
C ARG A 57 -3.45 5.32 9.40
N ASP A 58 -4.65 5.55 9.91
CA ASP A 58 -4.94 6.67 10.80
C ASP A 58 -4.34 6.45 12.19
N ILE A 59 -4.49 5.25 12.77
CA ILE A 59 -3.95 4.92 14.10
C ILE A 59 -2.42 5.00 14.13
N MET A 60 -1.77 4.52 13.06
CA MET A 60 -0.30 4.47 12.96
C MET A 60 0.28 5.72 12.26
N SER A 61 -0.54 6.71 11.92
CA SER A 61 -0.13 7.92 11.20
C SER A 61 0.73 7.63 9.95
N LEU A 62 0.38 6.59 9.19
CA LEU A 62 1.16 6.13 8.02
C LEU A 62 1.14 7.12 6.84
N THR A 63 0.40 8.21 6.95
CA THR A 63 0.39 9.31 5.98
C THR A 63 1.61 10.20 6.16
N ASP A 64 2.10 10.34 7.40
CA ASP A 64 3.21 11.24 7.74
C ASP A 64 4.56 10.51 7.86
N LEU A 65 4.53 9.17 7.91
CA LEU A 65 5.72 8.31 8.04
C LEU A 65 6.85 8.60 7.02
N PRO A 66 6.61 8.94 5.74
CA PRO A 66 7.70 9.26 4.83
C PRO A 66 8.48 10.53 5.20
N ASN A 67 7.89 11.40 6.03
CA ASN A 67 8.48 12.66 6.48
C ASN A 67 9.01 12.58 7.92
N SER A 68 8.88 11.44 8.61
CA SER A 68 9.52 11.25 9.91
C SER A 68 11.03 11.11 9.69
N ASN A 69 11.82 11.77 10.54
CA ASN A 69 13.27 11.78 10.40
C ASN A 69 13.81 10.34 10.40
N SER A 70 14.74 10.05 9.49
CA SER A 70 15.41 8.74 9.38
C SER A 70 16.17 8.30 10.64
N GLU A 71 16.30 9.18 11.62
CA GLU A 71 16.89 8.92 12.94
C GLU A 71 15.98 8.10 13.87
N GLU A 72 14.72 7.83 13.48
CA GLU A 72 13.78 6.99 14.23
C GLU A 72 13.78 5.51 13.80
N ILE A 73 14.61 5.13 12.82
CA ILE A 73 14.74 3.72 12.43
C ILE A 73 15.55 3.00 13.52
N ASP A 74 14.94 1.97 14.10
CA ASP A 74 15.55 1.12 15.14
C ASP A 74 16.88 0.52 14.66
N GLU A 75 17.98 0.89 15.33
CA GLU A 75 19.34 0.43 14.99
C GLU A 75 19.49 -1.10 15.08
N GLU A 76 18.75 -1.78 15.97
CA GLU A 76 18.75 -3.23 16.04
C GLU A 76 18.03 -3.82 14.82
N ALA A 77 16.92 -3.22 14.40
CA ALA A 77 16.20 -3.65 13.20
C ALA A 77 17.07 -3.49 11.94
N GLU A 78 17.77 -2.36 11.80
CA GLU A 78 18.69 -2.11 10.70
C GLU A 78 19.84 -3.13 10.69
N LYS A 79 20.35 -3.52 11.87
CA LYS A 79 21.44 -4.47 11.97
C LYS A 79 21.04 -5.92 11.65
N TYR A 80 19.87 -6.36 12.10
CA TYR A 80 19.48 -7.78 12.03
C TYR A 80 18.46 -8.10 10.93
N ALA A 81 17.74 -7.09 10.41
CA ALA A 81 16.79 -7.22 9.32
C ALA A 81 16.92 -6.07 8.28
N PRO A 82 18.13 -5.81 7.74
CA PRO A 82 18.33 -4.70 6.81
C PRO A 82 17.52 -4.90 5.52
N LEU A 83 16.81 -3.84 5.14
CA LEU A 83 16.01 -3.76 3.91
C LEU A 83 16.46 -2.55 3.10
N THR A 84 16.91 -2.76 1.87
CA THR A 84 17.42 -1.68 1.01
C THR A 84 16.68 -1.63 -0.33
N ILE A 85 16.38 -0.41 -0.79
CA ILE A 85 15.88 -0.14 -2.14
C ILE A 85 17.09 0.02 -3.08
N LEU A 86 17.24 -0.91 -4.03
CA LEU A 86 18.37 -0.93 -4.97
C LEU A 86 18.17 -0.06 -6.22
N GLY A 87 16.95 0.45 -6.43
CA GLY A 87 16.57 1.20 -7.62
C GLY A 87 15.47 0.51 -8.43
N ARG A 88 15.40 0.79 -9.74
CA ARG A 88 14.35 0.27 -10.62
C ARG A 88 14.60 -1.17 -11.03
N ASN A 89 13.53 -1.94 -11.24
CA ASN A 89 13.62 -3.29 -11.76
C ASN A 89 13.92 -3.31 -13.27
N ARG A 90 13.14 -2.56 -14.04
CA ARG A 90 13.40 -2.23 -15.44
C ARG A 90 13.18 -0.73 -15.66
N VAL A 91 13.64 -0.22 -16.80
CA VAL A 91 13.48 1.22 -17.12
C VAL A 91 12.02 1.53 -17.48
N ASP A 92 11.29 0.54 -17.99
CA ASP A 92 9.94 0.65 -18.55
C ASP A 92 8.82 0.12 -17.62
N ASP A 93 9.17 -0.62 -16.56
CA ASP A 93 8.24 -0.98 -15.50
C ASP A 93 8.57 -0.15 -14.24
N ASN A 94 7.63 0.65 -13.74
CA ASN A 94 7.82 1.51 -12.54
C ASN A 94 8.00 0.71 -11.24
N LYS A 95 8.49 -0.53 -11.32
CA LYS A 95 8.72 -1.42 -10.19
C LYS A 95 10.10 -1.13 -9.60
N VAL A 96 10.18 -1.15 -8.28
CA VAL A 96 11.42 -1.02 -7.53
C VAL A 96 11.94 -2.39 -7.11
N ARG A 97 13.26 -2.53 -7.02
CA ARG A 97 13.91 -3.69 -6.41
C ARG A 97 14.16 -3.41 -4.95
N VAL A 98 13.61 -4.27 -4.10
CA VAL A 98 13.89 -4.31 -2.67
C VAL A 98 14.71 -5.56 -2.40
N LYS A 99 15.78 -5.43 -1.63
CA LYS A 99 16.64 -6.53 -1.18
C LYS A 99 16.59 -6.61 0.34
N GLU A 100 16.33 -7.80 0.84
CA GLU A 100 16.56 -8.18 2.23
C GLU A 100 17.98 -8.72 2.31
N ASP A 101 18.83 -8.04 3.08
CA ASP A 101 20.21 -8.47 3.30
C ASP A 101 20.25 -9.39 4.52
N ARG A 102 20.18 -10.70 4.29
CA ARG A 102 20.33 -11.64 5.40
C ARG A 102 21.76 -11.59 5.93
N PRO A 103 21.97 -11.42 7.24
CA PRO A 103 23.30 -11.60 7.80
C PRO A 103 23.75 -13.04 7.53
N ASN A 104 24.98 -13.20 7.03
CA ASN A 104 25.58 -14.53 6.80
C ASN A 104 25.51 -15.33 8.10
N CYS A 105 24.63 -16.32 8.17
CA CYS A 105 24.73 -17.39 9.15
C CYS A 105 25.90 -18.27 8.73
N GLY A 106 27.10 -17.90 9.15
CA GLY A 106 28.31 -18.73 9.04
C GLY A 106 28.27 -19.92 9.99
#